data_AF-A0R5G2-F1
#
_entry.id   AF-A0R5G2-F1
#
_cell.length_a   1.000
_cell.length_b   1.000
_cell.length_c   1.000
_cell.angle_alpha   90.00
_cell.angle_beta   90.00
_cell.angle_gamma   90.00
#
_symmetry.space_group_name_H-M   'P 1'
#
loop_
_entity.id
_entity.type
_entity.pdbx_description
1 polymer ?
#
loop_
_entity_poly.entity_id
_entity_poly.type
_entity_poly.pdbx_seq_one_letter_code
_entity_poly.pdbx_strand_id
1 'polypeptide(L)'
;MLVGAPVVALFAVLAPWTSGHAQAAPPVVLGGGSGIVVDGESFCTLTAIGHDNAGRLIGFTSAHCGGPGATVAAESDVAAGVLGTMVAGNDLLDYAVIEFDPQKVTPTNNINGFRIDGIGPDPRFGEIACKLGRTTGYSCGVTWGPGKDPGTIVNQVCGQPGDSGAPVTVNNLLVGMIHGAFTEDLPTCVVKFVPLHTPAVTMSINTQLADITAKNRPGTGFVPIR
;
A
#
# COMPACT_ATOMS: atom_id res chain seq x y z
N MET A 1 20.95 4.35 -88.44
CA MET A 1 19.93 4.70 -87.42
C MET A 1 20.23 3.88 -86.18
N LEU A 2 20.84 4.50 -85.18
CA LEU A 2 21.20 3.88 -83.89
C LEU A 2 20.14 4.32 -82.86
N VAL A 3 19.47 3.37 -82.22
CA VAL A 3 18.52 3.63 -81.13
C VAL A 3 19.25 3.36 -79.82
N GLY A 4 19.50 4.41 -79.03
CA GLY A 4 20.13 4.32 -77.71
C GLY A 4 19.09 4.07 -76.61
N ALA A 5 19.37 3.13 -75.72
CA ALA A 5 18.55 2.83 -74.54
C ALA A 5 18.86 3.78 -73.37
N PRO A 6 17.87 4.19 -72.55
CA PRO A 6 18.11 5.02 -71.39
C PRO A 6 18.56 4.17 -70.19
N VAL A 7 19.64 4.59 -69.53
CA VAL A 7 20.11 4.04 -68.24
C VAL A 7 19.34 4.74 -67.12
N VAL A 8 18.53 4.00 -66.38
CA VAL A 8 17.85 4.49 -65.17
C VAL A 8 18.77 4.27 -63.97
N ALA A 9 19.30 5.34 -63.39
CA ALA A 9 20.10 5.30 -62.16
C ALA A 9 19.17 5.28 -60.94
N LEU A 10 19.21 4.20 -60.16
CA LEU A 10 18.43 4.02 -58.94
C LEU A 10 19.18 4.66 -57.76
N PHE A 11 18.70 5.81 -57.28
CA PHE A 11 19.20 6.43 -56.05
C PHE A 11 18.60 5.72 -54.83
N ALA A 12 19.41 4.94 -54.11
CA ALA A 12 19.03 4.38 -52.81
C ALA A 12 19.10 5.48 -51.73
N VAL A 13 17.94 5.96 -51.29
CA VAL A 13 17.82 6.92 -50.18
C VAL A 13 18.00 6.14 -48.87
N LEU A 14 19.19 6.24 -48.27
CA LEU A 14 19.46 5.73 -46.92
C LEU A 14 18.84 6.68 -45.89
N ALA A 15 17.60 6.42 -45.49
CA ALA A 15 17.02 7.08 -44.32
C ALA A 15 17.69 6.56 -43.05
N PRO A 16 18.20 7.42 -42.14
CA PRO A 16 18.72 6.97 -40.86
C PRO A 16 17.55 6.44 -40.02
N TRP A 17 17.62 5.14 -39.70
CA TRP A 17 16.74 4.50 -38.75
C TRP A 17 17.11 5.04 -37.38
N THR A 18 16.38 6.06 -36.91
CA THR A 18 16.43 6.44 -35.51
C THR A 18 15.76 5.32 -34.72
N SER A 19 16.56 4.40 -34.18
CA SER A 19 16.13 3.46 -33.15
C SER A 19 15.59 4.29 -31.98
N GLY A 20 14.27 4.41 -31.89
CA GLY A 20 13.61 4.93 -30.71
C GLY A 20 14.00 4.06 -29.53
N HIS A 21 14.80 4.59 -28.61
CA HIS A 21 15.05 3.93 -27.35
C HIS A 21 13.71 3.88 -26.59
N ALA A 22 13.13 2.70 -26.44
CA ALA A 22 12.01 2.49 -25.55
C ALA A 22 12.50 2.77 -24.13
N GLN A 23 12.19 3.95 -23.61
CA GLN A 23 12.52 4.30 -22.24
C GLN A 23 11.53 3.59 -21.32
N ALA A 24 12.05 2.76 -20.42
CA ALA A 24 11.22 2.15 -19.39
C ALA A 24 10.52 3.26 -18.58
N ALA A 25 9.24 3.05 -18.27
CA ALA A 25 8.52 3.97 -17.41
C ALA A 25 9.26 4.09 -16.06
N PRO A 26 9.35 5.30 -15.47
CA PRO A 26 9.98 5.46 -14.17
C PRO A 26 9.23 4.62 -13.12
N PRO A 27 9.93 4.04 -12.13
CA PRO A 27 9.27 3.31 -11.05
C PRO A 27 8.32 4.20 -10.24
N VAL A 28 7.20 3.63 -9.80
CA VAL A 28 6.21 4.32 -8.97
C VAL A 28 6.69 4.43 -7.53
N VAL A 29 6.60 5.61 -6.94
CA VAL A 29 6.91 5.80 -5.52
C VAL A 29 5.75 5.30 -4.66
N LEU A 30 5.99 4.31 -3.81
CA LEU A 30 4.99 3.74 -2.90
C LEU A 30 5.51 3.69 -1.46
N GLY A 31 4.61 3.94 -0.51
CA GLY A 31 4.90 3.88 0.93
C GLY A 31 3.62 3.70 1.73
N GLY A 32 3.76 3.65 3.06
CA GLY A 32 2.58 3.60 3.93
C GLY A 32 1.66 4.79 3.71
N GLY A 33 0.38 4.53 3.46
CA GLY A 33 -0.63 5.53 3.14
C GLY A 33 -0.87 5.76 1.64
N SER A 34 -0.07 5.14 0.75
CA SER A 34 -0.36 5.16 -0.68
C SER A 34 -1.66 4.42 -1.00
N GLY A 35 -2.48 5.00 -1.89
CA GLY A 35 -3.64 4.32 -2.47
C GLY A 35 -3.20 3.21 -3.44
N ILE A 36 -3.77 2.03 -3.29
CA ILE A 36 -3.53 0.86 -4.14
C ILE A 36 -4.85 0.34 -4.69
N VAL A 37 -4.78 -0.24 -5.89
CA VAL A 37 -5.91 -0.91 -6.54
C VAL A 37 -5.60 -2.39 -6.62
N VAL A 38 -6.49 -3.21 -6.06
CA VAL A 38 -6.36 -4.67 -6.03
C VAL A 38 -7.32 -5.27 -7.06
N ASP A 39 -6.78 -6.09 -7.97
CA ASP A 39 -7.48 -6.70 -9.12
C ASP A 39 -8.24 -5.73 -10.03
N GLY A 40 -7.89 -4.43 -9.97
CA GLY A 40 -8.57 -3.40 -10.74
C GLY A 40 -9.94 -2.98 -10.17
N GLU A 41 -10.36 -3.54 -9.03
CA GLU A 41 -11.70 -3.37 -8.47
C GLU A 41 -11.67 -2.72 -7.08
N SER A 42 -10.82 -3.21 -6.18
CA SER A 42 -10.80 -2.80 -4.78
C SER A 42 -9.79 -1.67 -4.57
N PHE A 43 -10.28 -0.52 -4.08
CA PHE A 43 -9.42 0.59 -3.68
C PHE A 43 -9.10 0.47 -2.19
N CYS A 44 -7.83 0.29 -1.86
CA CYS A 44 -7.36 0.16 -0.49
C CYS A 44 -6.11 1.01 -0.25
N THR A 45 -5.59 0.98 0.97
CA THR A 45 -4.38 1.70 1.36
C THR A 45 -3.25 0.71 1.66
N LEU A 46 -2.02 1.04 1.24
CA LEU A 46 -0.82 0.32 1.60
C LEU A 46 -0.42 0.64 3.05
N THR A 47 -0.30 -0.37 3.91
CA THR A 47 0.10 -0.21 5.31
C THR A 47 1.54 0.27 5.41
N ALA A 48 2.46 -0.51 4.88
CA ALA A 48 3.89 -0.23 4.90
C ALA A 48 4.56 -1.01 3.77
N ILE A 49 5.78 -0.62 3.45
CA ILE A 49 6.65 -1.28 2.48
C ILE A 49 8.06 -1.41 3.06
N GLY A 50 8.75 -2.48 2.71
CA GLY A 50 10.01 -2.86 3.31
C GLY A 50 10.55 -4.16 2.73
N HIS A 51 11.50 -4.78 3.42
CA HIS A 51 12.07 -6.05 2.98
C HIS A 51 11.87 -7.14 4.02
N ASP A 52 11.63 -8.37 3.57
CA ASP A 52 11.65 -9.54 4.45
C ASP A 52 13.06 -10.16 4.57
N ASN A 53 13.19 -11.22 5.36
CA ASN A 53 14.48 -11.89 5.59
C ASN A 53 15.05 -12.60 4.35
N ALA A 54 14.25 -12.80 3.30
CA ALA A 54 14.67 -13.32 2.01
C ALA A 54 15.09 -12.20 1.02
N GLY A 55 14.98 -10.94 1.44
CA GLY A 55 15.32 -9.78 0.63
C GLY A 55 14.24 -9.39 -0.39
N ARG A 56 13.03 -9.92 -0.28
CA ARG A 56 11.91 -9.54 -1.16
C ARG A 56 11.36 -8.18 -0.76
N LEU A 57 10.95 -7.39 -1.74
CA LEU A 57 10.25 -6.13 -1.49
C LEU A 57 8.80 -6.43 -1.12
N ILE A 58 8.47 -6.29 0.16
CA ILE A 58 7.20 -6.66 0.76
C ILE A 58 6.42 -5.42 1.19
N GLY A 59 5.10 -5.43 1.03
CA GLY A 59 4.20 -4.56 1.76
C GLY A 59 2.97 -5.29 2.31
N PHE A 60 2.13 -4.55 3.03
CA PHE A 60 0.92 -5.10 3.65
C PHE A 60 -0.32 -4.26 3.35
N THR A 61 -1.49 -4.89 3.31
CA THR A 61 -2.81 -4.24 3.29
C THR A 61 -3.84 -5.20 3.89
N SER A 62 -5.12 -4.84 3.89
CA SER A 62 -6.21 -5.70 4.39
C SER A 62 -6.48 -6.91 3.49
N ALA A 63 -6.81 -8.05 4.09
CA ALA A 63 -7.17 -9.28 3.36
C ALA A 63 -8.54 -9.15 2.67
N HIS A 64 -9.45 -8.35 3.22
CA HIS A 64 -10.73 -8.11 2.58
C HIS A 64 -10.63 -7.25 1.29
N CYS A 65 -9.45 -6.71 0.98
CA CYS A 65 -9.18 -6.04 -0.31
C CYS A 65 -8.91 -7.05 -1.43
N GLY A 66 -8.42 -8.24 -1.08
CA GLY A 66 -8.03 -9.30 -2.00
C GLY A 66 -7.19 -10.38 -1.31
N GLY A 67 -7.02 -11.51 -1.99
CA GLY A 67 -6.30 -12.68 -1.47
C GLY A 67 -5.06 -13.04 -2.28
N PRO A 68 -4.35 -14.12 -1.91
CA PRO A 68 -3.21 -14.61 -2.67
C PRO A 68 -3.52 -14.80 -4.16
N GLY A 69 -2.65 -14.27 -5.03
CA GLY A 69 -2.83 -14.22 -6.47
C GLY A 69 -3.40 -12.90 -7.00
N ALA A 70 -4.02 -12.08 -6.14
CA ALA A 70 -4.54 -10.77 -6.54
C ALA A 70 -3.41 -9.84 -6.97
N THR A 71 -3.64 -9.11 -8.07
CA THR A 71 -2.71 -8.13 -8.62
C THR A 71 -2.84 -6.79 -7.90
N VAL A 72 -1.72 -6.09 -7.73
CA VAL A 72 -1.69 -4.78 -7.07
C VAL A 72 -1.14 -3.73 -8.03
N ALA A 73 -1.88 -2.64 -8.22
CA ALA A 73 -1.48 -1.46 -8.98
C ALA A 73 -1.50 -0.21 -8.10
N ALA A 74 -0.82 0.84 -8.52
CA ALA A 74 -0.90 2.14 -7.86
C ALA A 74 -2.11 2.92 -8.34
N GLU A 75 -2.85 3.52 -7.41
CA GLU A 75 -3.95 4.41 -7.78
C GLU A 75 -3.43 5.70 -8.45
N SER A 76 -2.28 6.20 -8.00
CA SER A 76 -1.70 7.45 -8.51
C SER A 76 -1.13 7.35 -9.92
N ASP A 77 -0.89 6.13 -10.43
CA ASP A 77 -0.32 5.90 -11.75
C ASP A 77 -0.84 4.59 -12.36
N VAL A 78 -2.03 4.68 -12.97
CA VAL A 78 -2.69 3.54 -13.62
C VAL A 78 -1.89 3.02 -14.83
N ALA A 79 -1.09 3.88 -15.48
CA ALA A 79 -0.32 3.50 -16.66
C ALA A 79 0.88 2.59 -16.33
N ALA A 80 1.36 2.61 -15.08
CA ALA A 80 2.40 1.70 -14.61
C ALA A 80 1.94 0.22 -14.56
N GLY A 81 0.63 -0.02 -14.58
CA GLY A 81 0.03 -1.35 -14.55
C GLY A 81 0.30 -2.09 -13.23
N VAL A 82 0.44 -3.42 -13.31
CA VAL A 82 0.67 -4.27 -12.13
C VAL A 82 2.09 -4.03 -11.58
N LEU A 83 2.15 -3.67 -10.30
CA LEU A 83 3.36 -3.39 -9.53
C LEU A 83 3.74 -4.53 -8.59
N GLY A 84 2.79 -5.41 -8.24
CA GLY A 84 3.03 -6.52 -7.34
C GLY A 84 1.87 -7.52 -7.31
N THR A 85 2.00 -8.52 -6.46
CA THR A 85 1.00 -9.58 -6.28
C THR A 85 0.86 -9.91 -4.80
N MET A 86 -0.35 -10.16 -4.36
CA MET A 86 -0.58 -10.69 -3.02
C MET A 86 -0.10 -12.14 -2.95
N VAL A 87 0.82 -12.43 -2.04
CA VAL A 87 1.51 -13.74 -1.95
C VAL A 87 1.13 -14.55 -0.71
N ALA A 88 0.52 -13.90 0.29
CA ALA A 88 0.03 -14.55 1.49
C ALA A 88 -1.04 -13.66 2.17
N GLY A 89 -1.76 -14.22 3.13
CA GLY A 89 -2.71 -13.45 3.94
C GLY A 89 -3.37 -14.27 5.03
N ASN A 90 -4.22 -13.62 5.81
CA ASN A 90 -5.04 -14.22 6.84
C ASN A 90 -6.33 -13.41 6.99
N ASP A 91 -7.47 -14.03 6.68
CA ASP A 91 -8.76 -13.36 6.76
C ASP A 91 -9.17 -13.05 8.21
N LEU A 92 -8.78 -13.90 9.17
CA LEU A 92 -9.10 -13.70 10.58
C LEU A 92 -8.35 -12.50 11.19
N LEU A 93 -7.11 -12.29 10.76
CA LEU A 93 -6.28 -11.14 11.17
C LEU A 93 -6.33 -10.00 10.14
N ASP A 94 -7.21 -10.14 9.14
CA ASP A 94 -7.43 -9.23 8.03
C ASP A 94 -6.15 -8.59 7.46
N TYR A 95 -5.17 -9.41 7.09
CA TYR A 95 -3.98 -8.92 6.41
C TYR A 95 -3.65 -9.71 5.16
N ALA A 96 -3.11 -9.01 4.17
CA ALA A 96 -2.50 -9.55 2.97
C ALA A 96 -1.05 -9.07 2.87
N VAL A 97 -0.17 -9.94 2.38
CA VAL A 97 1.23 -9.66 2.08
C VAL A 97 1.35 -9.47 0.58
N ILE A 98 1.89 -8.34 0.17
CA ILE A 98 2.14 -7.99 -1.22
C ILE A 98 3.63 -8.14 -1.48
N GLU A 99 4.01 -8.88 -2.52
CA GLU A 99 5.36 -8.86 -3.08
C GLU A 99 5.38 -7.93 -4.29
N PHE A 100 6.20 -6.87 -4.22
CA PHE A 100 6.33 -5.88 -5.28
C PHE A 100 7.49 -6.20 -6.21
N ASP A 101 7.36 -5.83 -7.48
CA ASP A 101 8.44 -5.83 -8.45
C ASP A 101 9.41 -4.67 -8.13
N PRO A 102 10.65 -4.93 -7.69
CA PRO A 102 11.60 -3.88 -7.34
C PRO A 102 12.07 -3.05 -8.55
N GLN A 103 11.79 -3.48 -9.78
CA GLN A 103 12.05 -2.66 -10.98
C GLN A 103 10.94 -1.65 -11.26
N LYS A 104 9.75 -1.83 -10.67
CA LYS A 104 8.59 -0.96 -10.90
C LYS A 104 8.23 -0.09 -9.71
N VAL A 105 8.79 -0.35 -8.52
CA VAL A 105 8.49 0.39 -7.29
C VAL A 105 9.75 1.02 -6.71
N THR A 106 9.70 2.31 -6.45
CA THR A 106 10.65 3.00 -5.55
C THR A 106 10.00 3.10 -4.17
N PRO A 107 10.39 2.25 -3.21
CA PRO A 107 9.73 2.23 -1.92
C PRO A 107 10.20 3.41 -1.05
N THR A 108 9.30 4.02 -0.27
CA THR A 108 9.58 5.16 0.61
C THR A 108 8.96 4.94 1.99
N ASN A 109 9.60 5.51 3.01
CA ASN A 109 9.04 5.57 4.36
C ASN A 109 8.17 6.81 4.59
N ASN A 110 8.04 7.69 3.60
CA ASN A 110 7.33 8.96 3.73
C ASN A 110 6.39 9.19 2.54
N ILE A 111 5.11 9.32 2.84
CA ILE A 111 4.08 9.75 1.89
C ILE A 111 3.43 11.03 2.42
N ASN A 112 3.54 12.13 1.67
CA ASN A 112 2.91 13.41 2.01
C ASN A 112 3.20 13.92 3.44
N GLY A 113 4.39 13.62 3.98
CA GLY A 113 4.79 14.00 5.34
C GLY A 113 4.41 12.99 6.42
N PHE A 114 3.62 11.96 6.11
CA PHE A 114 3.38 10.83 6.99
C PHE A 114 4.56 9.86 6.91
N ARG A 115 5.32 9.75 8.00
CA ARG A 115 6.53 8.92 8.05
C ARG A 115 6.34 7.69 8.93
N ILE A 116 6.88 6.56 8.47
CA ILE A 116 6.97 5.32 9.22
C ILE A 116 8.46 5.02 9.47
N ASP A 117 8.93 5.30 10.69
CA ASP A 117 10.34 5.17 11.08
C ASP A 117 10.70 3.75 11.59
N GLY A 118 9.69 2.90 11.80
CA GLY A 118 9.86 1.53 12.27
C GLY A 118 8.55 0.90 12.73
N ILE A 119 8.66 -0.25 13.40
CA ILE A 119 7.56 -0.93 14.07
C ILE A 119 7.55 -0.54 15.55
N GLY A 120 6.38 -0.17 16.07
CA GLY A 120 6.16 0.18 17.47
C GLY A 120 5.41 -0.93 18.22
N PRO A 121 5.44 -0.90 19.57
CA PRO A 121 4.59 -1.75 20.37
C PRO A 121 3.11 -1.34 20.19
N ASP A 122 2.20 -2.23 20.57
CA ASP A 122 0.78 -1.89 20.63
C ASP A 122 0.57 -0.69 21.59
N PRO A 123 -0.25 0.30 21.19
CA PRO A 123 -0.37 1.54 21.91
C PRO A 123 -1.23 1.38 23.16
N ARG A 124 -0.92 2.18 24.17
CA ARG A 124 -1.62 2.21 25.46
C ARG A 124 -2.71 3.28 25.44
N PHE A 125 -3.64 3.15 26.38
CA PHE A 125 -4.68 4.15 26.61
C PHE A 125 -4.07 5.56 26.74
N GLY A 126 -4.63 6.52 26.02
CA GLY A 126 -4.21 7.93 26.04
C GLY A 126 -3.11 8.29 25.03
N GLU A 127 -2.42 7.32 24.42
CA GLU A 127 -1.43 7.62 23.37
C GLU A 127 -2.14 8.11 22.09
N ILE A 128 -1.54 9.09 21.42
CA ILE A 128 -2.10 9.65 20.17
C ILE A 128 -1.66 8.81 18.99
N ALA A 129 -2.62 8.14 18.37
CA ALA A 129 -2.45 7.41 17.13
C ALA A 129 -2.78 8.31 15.94
N CYS A 130 -2.00 8.21 14.87
CA CYS A 130 -2.20 8.93 13.63
C CYS A 130 -2.26 7.96 12.46
N LYS A 131 -3.15 8.22 11.51
CA LYS A 131 -3.37 7.43 10.31
C LYS A 131 -3.20 8.27 9.06
N LEU A 132 -2.65 7.68 8.00
CA LEU A 132 -2.80 8.19 6.63
C LEU A 132 -3.55 7.15 5.78
N GLY A 133 -4.76 7.47 5.33
CA GLY A 133 -5.55 6.61 4.45
C GLY A 133 -5.88 7.27 3.11
N ARG A 134 -6.10 6.46 2.08
CA ARG A 134 -6.38 6.96 0.72
C ARG A 134 -7.72 7.70 0.59
N THR A 135 -8.66 7.51 1.53
CA THR A 135 -10.00 8.11 1.47
C THR A 135 -10.09 9.33 2.37
N THR A 136 -9.73 9.19 3.65
CA THR A 136 -9.90 10.27 4.64
C THR A 136 -8.62 11.04 4.95
N GLY A 137 -7.51 10.63 4.34
CA GLY A 137 -6.22 11.29 4.49
C GLY A 137 -5.63 11.12 5.89
N TYR A 138 -4.92 12.17 6.32
CA TYR A 138 -4.24 12.23 7.60
C TYR A 138 -5.22 12.58 8.73
N SER A 139 -5.34 11.72 9.74
CA SER A 139 -6.11 12.02 10.96
C SER A 139 -5.44 11.43 12.19
N CYS A 140 -5.62 12.07 13.34
CA CYS A 140 -5.11 11.58 14.62
C CYS A 140 -6.21 11.55 15.67
N GLY A 141 -6.05 10.66 16.64
CA GLY A 141 -6.99 10.52 17.74
C GLY A 141 -6.39 9.75 18.91
N VAL A 142 -7.08 9.82 20.05
CA VAL A 142 -6.68 9.09 21.25
C VAL A 142 -6.84 7.58 21.05
N THR A 143 -5.90 6.82 21.57
CA THR A 143 -6.00 5.37 21.69
C THR A 143 -6.81 5.01 22.94
N TRP A 144 -7.82 4.16 22.78
CA TRP A 144 -8.64 3.64 23.88
C TRP A 144 -8.07 2.35 24.47
N GLY A 145 -7.32 1.58 23.67
CA GLY A 145 -6.65 0.35 24.08
C GLY A 145 -7.07 -0.85 23.24
N PRO A 146 -6.97 -2.08 23.76
CA PRO A 146 -7.40 -3.29 23.06
C PRO A 146 -8.88 -3.24 22.69
N GLY A 147 -9.20 -3.76 21.50
CA GLY A 147 -10.58 -3.93 21.05
C GLY A 147 -11.22 -5.22 21.54
N LYS A 148 -12.41 -5.50 21.02
CA LYS A 148 -13.21 -6.68 21.41
C LYS A 148 -12.56 -7.98 20.96
N ASP A 149 -11.97 -7.98 19.77
CA ASP A 149 -11.38 -9.16 19.16
C ASP A 149 -9.86 -9.20 19.42
N PRO A 150 -9.25 -10.39 19.61
CA PRO A 150 -7.82 -10.51 19.86
C PRO A 150 -6.97 -9.83 18.78
N GLY A 151 -5.95 -9.08 19.19
CA GLY A 151 -5.05 -8.35 18.29
C GLY A 151 -5.61 -7.03 17.75
N THR A 152 -6.87 -6.69 18.06
CA THR A 152 -7.44 -5.39 17.68
C THR A 152 -7.13 -4.29 18.68
N ILE A 153 -7.02 -3.06 18.18
CA ILE A 153 -6.79 -1.82 18.91
C ILE A 153 -7.89 -0.83 18.51
N VAL A 154 -8.41 -0.10 19.47
CA VAL A 154 -9.44 0.93 19.24
C VAL A 154 -8.82 2.31 19.43
N ASN A 155 -8.98 3.19 18.44
CA ASN A 155 -8.49 4.56 18.50
C ASN A 155 -9.43 5.54 17.75
N GLN A 156 -9.30 6.81 18.06
CA GLN A 156 -10.20 7.86 17.57
C GLN A 156 -9.75 8.47 16.22
N VAL A 157 -9.02 7.73 15.38
CA VAL A 157 -8.77 8.19 14.00
C VAL A 157 -10.04 8.01 13.16
N CYS A 158 -10.18 8.81 12.10
CA CYS A 158 -11.32 8.75 11.18
C CYS A 158 -11.07 7.68 10.12
N GLY A 159 -12.01 6.76 9.87
CA GLY A 159 -11.86 5.67 8.91
C GLY A 159 -13.11 5.45 8.07
N GLN A 160 -12.97 5.49 6.75
CA GLN A 160 -14.05 5.23 5.77
C GLN A 160 -13.67 4.08 4.81
N PRO A 161 -14.63 3.55 4.03
CA PRO A 161 -14.32 2.65 2.92
C PRO A 161 -13.17 3.19 2.04
N GLY A 162 -12.19 2.33 1.78
CA GLY A 162 -10.94 2.64 1.09
C GLY A 162 -9.75 2.95 2.01
N ASP A 163 -9.98 3.35 3.27
CA ASP A 163 -8.91 3.41 4.27
C ASP A 163 -8.48 2.02 4.79
N SER A 164 -9.10 0.94 4.31
CA SER A 164 -8.67 -0.43 4.60
C SER A 164 -7.18 -0.62 4.35
N GLY A 165 -6.46 -1.15 5.34
CA GLY A 165 -5.00 -1.27 5.30
C GLY A 165 -4.24 0.04 5.54
N ALA A 166 -4.89 1.16 5.85
CA ALA A 166 -4.18 2.39 6.14
C ALA A 166 -3.29 2.25 7.38
N PRO A 167 -2.01 2.68 7.35
CA PRO A 167 -1.14 2.60 8.50
C PRO A 167 -1.65 3.46 9.63
N VAL A 168 -1.55 2.91 10.84
CA VAL A 168 -1.74 3.63 12.09
C VAL A 168 -0.40 3.65 12.82
N THR A 169 0.04 4.83 13.20
CA THR A 169 1.32 5.07 13.86
C THR A 169 1.16 5.77 15.20
N VAL A 170 2.10 5.55 16.10
CA VAL A 170 2.33 6.37 17.30
C VAL A 170 3.79 6.80 17.26
N ASN A 171 4.04 8.12 17.33
CA ASN A 171 5.40 8.69 17.22
C ASN A 171 6.16 8.18 15.97
N ASN A 172 5.48 8.14 14.81
CA ASN A 172 5.97 7.59 13.53
C ASN A 172 6.34 6.09 13.55
N LEU A 173 6.04 5.36 14.62
CA LEU A 173 6.21 3.91 14.65
C LEU A 173 4.89 3.26 14.26
N LEU A 174 4.91 2.35 13.28
CA LEU A 174 3.74 1.59 12.86
C LEU A 174 3.28 0.69 14.00
N VAL A 175 2.03 0.84 14.42
CA VAL A 175 1.43 0.03 15.48
C VAL A 175 0.32 -0.90 14.94
N GLY A 176 -0.20 -0.60 13.75
CA GLY A 176 -1.23 -1.42 13.13
C GLY A 176 -1.74 -0.83 11.83
N MET A 177 -2.84 -1.38 11.34
CA MET A 177 -3.52 -0.91 10.15
C MET A 177 -5.03 -0.96 10.29
N ILE A 178 -5.74 -0.11 9.56
CA ILE A 178 -7.21 -0.07 9.61
C ILE A 178 -7.81 -1.39 9.15
N HIS A 179 -8.70 -1.88 10.01
CA HIS A 179 -9.46 -3.10 9.83
C HIS A 179 -10.96 -2.81 9.67
N GLY A 180 -11.50 -1.87 10.46
CA GLY A 180 -12.93 -1.55 10.43
C GLY A 180 -13.34 -0.44 11.39
N ALA A 181 -14.63 -0.39 11.71
CA ALA A 181 -15.23 0.55 12.67
C ALA A 181 -15.69 -0.19 13.93
N PHE A 182 -15.70 0.52 15.07
CA PHE A 182 -16.11 -0.06 16.35
C PHE A 182 -17.63 -0.28 16.46
N THR A 183 -18.41 0.62 15.88
CA THR A 183 -19.86 0.55 15.75
C THR A 183 -20.33 1.25 14.47
N GLU A 184 -21.43 0.78 13.90
CA GLU A 184 -22.13 1.39 12.76
C GLU A 184 -23.19 2.42 13.19
N ASP A 185 -23.46 2.55 14.49
CA ASP A 185 -24.50 3.44 15.03
C ASP A 185 -24.07 4.92 15.07
N LEU A 186 -22.79 5.20 14.80
CA LEU A 186 -22.23 6.54 14.80
C LEU A 186 -21.60 6.84 13.43
N PRO A 187 -21.53 8.13 13.04
CA PRO A 187 -20.75 8.53 11.86
C PRO A 187 -19.33 7.99 11.94
N THR A 188 -18.77 7.67 10.80
CA THR A 188 -17.42 7.12 10.67
C THR A 188 -16.31 8.16 10.91
N CYS A 189 -16.61 9.43 10.65
CA CYS A 189 -15.73 10.58 10.83
C CYS A 189 -16.54 11.79 11.32
N VAL A 190 -15.84 12.81 11.82
CA VAL A 190 -16.49 14.06 12.25
C VAL A 190 -17.26 14.68 11.10
N VAL A 191 -18.53 14.99 11.36
CA VAL A 191 -19.39 15.73 10.43
C VAL A 191 -19.80 17.06 11.04
N LYS A 192 -20.20 18.03 10.20
CA LYS A 192 -20.45 19.44 10.59
C LYS A 192 -21.28 19.64 11.86
N PHE A 193 -22.20 18.74 12.17
CA PHE A 193 -23.13 18.87 13.31
C PHE A 193 -22.92 17.82 14.40
N VAL A 194 -22.02 16.84 14.20
CA VAL A 194 -21.77 15.75 15.14
C VAL A 194 -20.26 15.61 15.31
N PRO A 195 -19.67 16.15 16.39
CA PRO A 195 -18.24 16.08 16.65
C PRO A 195 -17.81 14.70 17.18
N LEU A 196 -18.75 13.78 17.34
CA LEU A 196 -18.54 12.40 17.75
C LEU A 196 -18.60 11.49 16.52
N HIS A 197 -17.62 10.60 16.40
CA HIS A 197 -17.62 9.54 15.40
C HIS A 197 -17.24 8.22 16.06
N THR A 198 -17.63 7.12 15.43
CA THR A 198 -17.24 5.77 15.83
C THR A 198 -15.71 5.69 15.85
N PRO A 199 -15.11 5.13 16.91
CA PRO A 199 -13.69 4.80 16.89
C PRO A 199 -13.37 3.84 15.74
N ALA A 200 -12.17 3.97 15.16
CA ALA A 200 -11.67 2.99 14.23
C ALA A 200 -11.14 1.75 14.98
N VAL A 201 -11.30 0.60 14.35
CA VAL A 201 -10.65 -0.65 14.75
C VAL A 201 -9.43 -0.85 13.86
N THR A 202 -8.29 -1.01 14.53
CA THR A 202 -6.98 -1.24 13.93
C THR A 202 -6.55 -2.64 14.28
N MET A 203 -6.02 -3.41 13.32
CA MET A 203 -5.35 -4.67 13.63
C MET A 203 -3.88 -4.41 13.95
N SER A 204 -3.40 -4.95 15.07
CA SER A 204 -2.01 -4.83 15.53
C SER A 204 -1.04 -5.39 14.48
N ILE A 205 -0.04 -4.58 14.09
CA ILE A 205 1.01 -5.05 13.18
C ILE A 205 1.86 -6.14 13.86
N ASN A 206 2.05 -6.07 15.18
CA ASN A 206 2.79 -7.08 15.93
C ASN A 206 2.08 -8.44 15.89
N THR A 207 0.75 -8.44 16.01
CA THR A 207 -0.06 -9.67 15.87
C THR A 207 0.08 -10.27 14.48
N GLN A 208 0.03 -9.45 13.42
CA GLN A 208 0.19 -9.91 12.04
C GLN A 208 1.60 -10.45 11.77
N LEU A 209 2.65 -9.73 12.19
CA LEU A 209 4.04 -10.16 12.02
C LEU A 209 4.36 -11.45 12.80
N ALA A 210 3.73 -11.65 13.96
CA ALA A 210 3.83 -12.89 14.71
C ALA A 210 3.20 -14.07 13.95
N ASP A 211 2.00 -13.89 13.37
CA ASP A 211 1.36 -14.93 12.54
C ASP A 211 2.17 -15.27 11.29
N ILE A 212 2.70 -14.24 10.61
CA ILE A 212 3.58 -14.38 9.45
C ILE A 212 4.80 -15.22 9.81
N THR A 213 5.47 -14.87 10.91
CA THR A 213 6.69 -15.54 11.37
C THR A 213 6.41 -16.97 11.81
N ALA A 214 5.35 -17.20 12.60
CA ALA A 214 4.98 -18.53 13.09
C ALA A 214 4.66 -19.52 11.96
N LYS A 215 4.18 -19.02 10.81
CA LYS A 215 3.86 -19.82 9.63
C LYS A 215 4.94 -19.78 8.55
N ASN A 216 6.08 -19.12 8.81
CA ASN A 216 7.17 -18.92 7.85
C ASN A 216 6.67 -18.40 6.48
N ARG A 217 5.77 -17.42 6.51
CA ARG A 217 5.16 -16.82 5.31
C ARG A 217 6.08 -15.77 4.69
N PRO A 218 5.87 -15.42 3.40
CA PRO A 218 6.41 -14.16 2.88
C PRO A 218 6.14 -12.98 3.81
N GLY A 219 7.14 -12.12 4.01
CA GLY A 219 7.11 -11.09 5.06
C GLY A 219 7.75 -11.50 6.39
N THR A 220 8.23 -12.75 6.55
CA THR A 220 8.94 -13.16 7.77
C THR A 220 10.22 -12.32 7.95
N GLY A 221 10.42 -11.76 9.14
CA GLY A 221 11.55 -10.87 9.42
C GLY A 221 11.45 -9.51 8.72
N PHE A 222 10.24 -9.06 8.39
CA PHE A 222 9.98 -7.77 7.77
C PHE A 222 10.65 -6.59 8.49
N VAL A 223 11.29 -5.72 7.70
CA VAL A 223 11.87 -4.46 8.12
C VAL A 223 11.35 -3.36 7.19
N PRO A 224 10.63 -2.33 7.70
CA PRO A 224 10.19 -1.18 6.89
C PRO A 224 11.37 -0.45 6.21
N ILE A 225 11.09 0.22 5.09
CA ILE A 225 12.01 1.21 4.52
C ILE A 225 12.27 2.33 5.55
N ARG A 226 13.47 2.91 5.52
CA ARG A 226 13.90 4.05 6.34
C ARG A 226 14.36 5.22 5.48
#